data_AF-A0A246FQ74-F1
#
_entry.id   AF-A0A246FQ74-F1
#
_cell.length_a   1.000
_cell.length_b   1.000
_cell.length_c   1.000
_cell.angle_alpha   90.00
_cell.angle_beta   90.00
_cell.angle_gamma   90.00
#
_symmetry.space_group_name_H-M   'P 1'
#
loop_
_entity.id
_entity.type
_entity.pdbx_description
1 polymer ?
#
loop_
_entity_poly.entity_id
_entity_poly.type
_entity_poly.pdbx_seq_one_letter_code
_entity_poly.pdbx_strand_id
1 'polypeptide(L)'
;MRHGWRPERREESLEQARRTAHWLNGLGWLVTLWLLAYPTPYQVCVAVAVSLPMVGVVAIWLHPGTLRIDELANNAYPSLLPLFLMPSLLLALRALLDYDILEYASLWQLVVPGAALLLLLLAMVNREFMVGGRAGWPSWVLLLFMALPYSYGAAVLLNCSFDTSAVVVHPAAVVRKYTSGDFPTSYQLQLSPWPQRPTANTEATISKRVYQQIVPGDSVSVAAHAGYLGISWFSVGQR
;
A
#
# COMPACT_ATOMS: atom_id res chain seq x y z
N MET A 1 10.43 -37.36 -3.87
CA MET A 1 11.65 -37.74 -4.62
C MET A 1 12.76 -36.78 -4.25
N ARG A 2 13.86 -37.28 -3.68
CA ARG A 2 15.03 -36.50 -3.24
C ARG A 2 15.88 -36.13 -4.46
N HIS A 3 15.96 -34.84 -4.80
CA HIS A 3 16.90 -34.33 -5.81
C HIS A 3 18.07 -33.61 -5.13
N GLY A 4 19.26 -34.09 -5.44
CA GLY A 4 20.59 -33.70 -4.96
C GLY A 4 21.46 -34.93 -5.22
N TRP A 5 22.60 -34.90 -5.88
CA TRP A 5 23.80 -34.17 -5.51
C TRP A 5 24.70 -34.06 -6.76
N ARG A 6 24.72 -32.90 -7.43
CA ARG A 6 25.86 -32.44 -8.23
C ARG A 6 26.12 -30.98 -7.85
N PRO A 7 27.33 -30.61 -7.38
CA PRO A 7 27.63 -29.26 -6.91
C PRO A 7 27.40 -28.20 -7.99
N GLU A 8 27.75 -28.51 -9.25
CA GLU A 8 27.57 -27.62 -10.41
C GLU A 8 26.11 -27.18 -10.62
N ARG A 9 25.13 -28.10 -10.58
CA ARG A 9 23.70 -27.75 -10.72
C ARG A 9 23.18 -26.90 -9.55
N ARG A 10 23.77 -27.06 -8.37
CA ARG A 10 23.40 -26.26 -7.20
C ARG A 10 23.92 -24.83 -7.36
N GLU A 11 25.13 -24.66 -7.86
CA GLU A 11 25.72 -23.36 -8.12
C GLU A 11 24.97 -22.61 -9.23
N GLU A 12 24.65 -23.27 -10.35
CA GLU A 12 23.87 -22.68 -11.44
C GLU A 12 22.47 -22.21 -11.00
N SER A 13 21.76 -23.02 -10.20
CA SER A 13 20.43 -22.63 -9.69
C SER A 13 20.50 -21.47 -8.68
N LEU A 14 21.58 -21.37 -7.91
CA LEU A 14 21.83 -20.24 -7.00
C LEU A 14 22.18 -18.96 -7.76
N GLU A 15 22.97 -19.05 -8.84
CA GLU A 15 23.29 -17.91 -9.70
C GLU A 15 22.04 -17.37 -10.40
N GLN A 16 21.19 -18.25 -10.93
CA GLN A 16 19.91 -17.87 -11.51
C GLN A 16 19.02 -17.16 -10.48
N ALA A 17 18.91 -17.72 -9.27
CA ALA A 17 18.15 -17.09 -8.18
C ALA A 17 18.70 -15.71 -7.80
N ARG A 18 20.03 -15.55 -7.72
CA ARG A 18 20.69 -14.25 -7.46
C ARG A 18 20.37 -13.22 -8.54
N ARG A 19 20.42 -13.62 -9.81
CA ARG A 19 20.08 -12.75 -10.93
C ARG A 19 18.61 -12.33 -10.86
N THR A 20 17.69 -13.27 -10.64
CA THR A 20 16.25 -12.99 -10.47
C THR A 20 16.01 -12.02 -9.34
N ALA A 21 16.62 -12.24 -8.16
CA ALA A 21 16.48 -11.34 -7.02
C ALA A 21 17.03 -9.93 -7.28
N HIS A 22 18.18 -9.83 -7.95
CA HIS A 22 18.77 -8.54 -8.30
C HIS A 22 17.83 -7.73 -9.22
N TRP A 23 17.31 -8.35 -10.27
CA TRP A 23 16.36 -7.70 -11.19
C TRP A 23 15.05 -7.33 -10.50
N LEU A 24 14.48 -8.24 -9.69
CA LEU A 24 13.23 -7.98 -8.98
C LEU A 24 13.39 -6.88 -7.94
N ASN A 25 14.45 -6.88 -7.13
CA ASN A 25 14.69 -5.81 -6.16
C ASN A 25 14.96 -4.47 -6.84
N GLY A 26 15.73 -4.47 -7.94
CA GLY A 26 15.94 -3.28 -8.75
C GLY A 26 14.61 -2.72 -9.30
N LEU A 27 13.72 -3.61 -9.76
CA LEU A 27 12.40 -3.24 -10.24
C LEU A 27 11.49 -2.75 -9.11
N GLY A 28 11.57 -3.35 -7.92
CA GLY A 28 10.91 -2.89 -6.71
C GLY A 28 11.29 -1.45 -6.38
N TRP A 29 12.60 -1.15 -6.32
CA TRP A 29 13.09 0.21 -6.12
C TRP A 29 12.67 1.17 -7.22
N LEU A 30 12.75 0.76 -8.48
CA LEU A 30 12.35 1.59 -9.62
C LEU A 30 10.88 1.99 -9.53
N VAL A 31 9.99 1.03 -9.24
CA VAL A 31 8.55 1.29 -9.11
C VAL A 31 8.25 2.13 -7.86
N THR A 32 8.93 1.87 -6.74
CA THR A 32 8.82 2.71 -5.54
C THR A 32 9.24 4.15 -5.84
N LEU A 33 10.38 4.36 -6.52
CA LEU A 33 10.85 5.70 -6.89
C LEU A 33 9.91 6.37 -7.89
N TRP A 34 9.37 5.62 -8.85
CA TRP A 34 8.42 6.13 -9.82
C TRP A 34 7.13 6.59 -9.14
N LEU A 35 6.56 5.77 -8.24
CA LEU A 35 5.37 6.11 -7.48
C LEU A 35 5.63 7.26 -6.48
N LEU A 36 6.85 7.43 -5.97
CA LEU A 36 7.19 8.52 -5.06
C LEU A 36 7.41 9.86 -5.79
N ALA A 37 8.24 9.88 -6.83
CA ALA A 37 8.72 11.11 -7.45
C ALA A 37 7.82 11.65 -8.57
N TYR A 38 7.28 10.78 -9.43
CA TYR A 38 6.52 11.22 -10.60
C TYR A 38 5.51 10.15 -11.03
N PRO A 39 4.38 10.00 -10.30
CA PRO A 39 3.44 8.90 -10.52
C PRO A 39 2.50 9.19 -11.70
N THR A 40 3.05 9.34 -12.91
CA THR A 40 2.26 9.53 -14.14
C THR A 40 2.61 8.44 -15.17
N PRO A 41 1.61 7.79 -15.80
CA PRO A 41 0.17 7.82 -15.47
C PRO A 41 -0.15 7.08 -14.16
N TYR A 42 -0.88 7.73 -13.25
CA TYR A 42 -1.07 7.30 -11.85
C TYR A 42 -1.63 5.88 -11.71
N GLN A 43 -2.68 5.57 -12.47
CA GLN A 43 -3.33 4.26 -12.46
C GLN A 43 -2.36 3.12 -12.82
N VAL A 44 -1.47 3.34 -13.79
CA VAL A 44 -0.47 2.34 -14.19
C VAL A 44 0.57 2.16 -13.10
N CYS A 45 1.06 3.24 -12.50
CA CYS A 45 1.99 3.17 -11.37
C CYS A 45 1.39 2.34 -10.22
N VAL A 46 0.14 2.61 -9.85
CA VAL A 46 -0.59 1.89 -8.79
C VAL A 46 -0.74 0.41 -9.16
N ALA A 47 -1.22 0.09 -10.36
CA ALA A 47 -1.41 -1.30 -10.80
C ALA A 47 -0.10 -2.09 -10.77
N VAL A 48 1.00 -1.50 -11.24
CA VAL A 48 2.33 -2.13 -11.22
C VAL A 48 2.79 -2.33 -9.77
N ALA A 49 2.70 -1.31 -8.92
CA ALA A 49 3.11 -1.41 -7.52
C ALA A 49 2.32 -2.46 -6.73
N VAL A 50 1.01 -2.57 -6.96
CA VAL A 50 0.16 -3.61 -6.36
C VAL A 50 0.55 -5.00 -6.88
N SER A 51 0.90 -5.13 -8.16
CA SER A 51 1.27 -6.44 -8.72
C SER A 51 2.60 -7.00 -8.19
N LEU A 52 3.50 -6.15 -7.69
CA LEU A 52 4.89 -6.54 -7.38
C LEU A 52 5.02 -7.60 -6.29
N PRO A 53 4.38 -7.47 -5.12
CA PRO A 53 4.41 -8.52 -4.11
C PRO A 53 3.89 -9.86 -4.63
N MET A 54 2.87 -9.86 -5.50
CA MET A 54 2.35 -11.09 -6.10
C MET A 54 3.37 -11.73 -7.05
N VAL A 55 4.06 -10.93 -7.87
CA VAL A 55 5.17 -11.41 -8.71
C VAL A 55 6.30 -11.99 -7.85
N GLY A 56 6.62 -11.35 -6.72
CA GLY A 56 7.60 -11.86 -5.75
C GLY A 56 7.21 -13.23 -5.17
N VAL A 57 5.95 -13.41 -4.79
CA VAL A 57 5.42 -14.71 -4.32
C VAL A 57 5.60 -15.80 -5.38
N VAL A 58 5.24 -15.50 -6.63
CA VAL A 58 5.41 -16.44 -7.76
C VAL A 58 6.89 -16.76 -8.00
N ALA A 59 7.77 -15.76 -7.94
CA ALA A 59 9.20 -15.95 -8.13
C ALA A 59 9.80 -16.90 -7.08
N ILE A 60 9.44 -16.74 -5.80
CA ILE A 60 9.93 -17.65 -4.76
C ILE A 60 9.30 -19.05 -4.90
N TRP A 61 8.04 -19.14 -5.35
CA TRP A 61 7.40 -20.42 -5.64
C TRP A 61 8.09 -21.19 -6.78
N LEU A 62 8.55 -20.49 -7.83
CA LEU A 62 9.31 -21.08 -8.94
C LEU A 62 10.74 -21.47 -8.58
N HIS A 63 11.34 -20.82 -7.57
CA HIS A 63 12.71 -21.05 -7.12
C HIS A 63 12.78 -21.54 -5.66
N PRO A 64 12.12 -22.67 -5.31
CA PRO A 64 11.96 -23.10 -3.93
C PRO A 64 13.32 -23.40 -3.29
N GLY A 65 13.60 -22.75 -2.15
CA GLY A 65 14.81 -22.99 -1.35
C GLY A 65 16.08 -22.27 -1.81
N THR A 66 16.01 -21.47 -2.88
CA THR A 66 17.14 -20.63 -3.35
C THR A 66 16.88 -19.13 -3.18
N LEU A 67 15.61 -18.69 -3.24
CA LEU A 67 15.18 -17.34 -2.90
C LEU A 67 14.60 -17.29 -1.48
N ARG A 68 14.91 -16.23 -0.73
CA ARG A 68 14.42 -16.03 0.64
C ARG A 68 13.92 -14.61 0.84
N ILE A 69 12.98 -14.43 1.76
CA ILE A 69 12.48 -13.10 2.16
C ILE A 69 13.35 -12.52 3.29
N ASP A 70 13.83 -13.37 4.19
CA ASP A 70 14.53 -12.95 5.42
C ASP A 70 16.04 -12.79 5.21
N GLU A 71 16.58 -11.74 5.81
CA GLU A 71 17.99 -11.35 5.74
C GLU A 71 18.55 -11.34 7.17
N LEU A 72 18.93 -12.52 7.69
CA LEU A 72 20.00 -12.52 8.70
C LEU A 72 21.31 -12.42 7.93
N ALA A 73 21.99 -11.29 8.11
CA ALA A 73 23.11 -10.70 7.37
C ALA A 73 24.39 -11.55 7.16
N ASN A 74 24.30 -12.89 7.08
CA ASN A 74 25.45 -13.79 6.97
C ASN A 74 25.18 -15.04 6.12
N ASN A 75 24.19 -15.02 5.22
CA ASN A 75 23.84 -16.16 4.39
C ASN A 75 24.01 -15.86 2.90
N ALA A 76 24.54 -16.83 2.14
CA ALA A 76 24.85 -16.74 0.71
C ALA A 76 23.63 -16.64 -0.23
N TYR A 77 22.41 -16.48 0.31
CA TYR A 77 21.14 -16.48 -0.42
C TYR A 77 20.62 -15.05 -0.62
N PRO A 78 20.21 -14.68 -1.84
CA PRO A 78 19.70 -13.34 -2.15
C PRO A 78 18.32 -13.10 -1.49
N SER A 79 18.14 -11.92 -0.90
CA SER A 79 16.89 -11.50 -0.24
C SER A 79 15.94 -10.82 -1.23
N LEU A 80 14.63 -11.03 -1.07
CA LEU A 80 13.58 -10.26 -1.77
C LEU A 80 12.90 -9.23 -0.84
N LEU A 81 13.47 -9.00 0.34
CA LEU A 81 12.92 -8.07 1.34
C LEU A 81 12.52 -6.70 0.74
N PRO A 82 13.37 -6.04 -0.08
CA PRO A 82 13.03 -4.72 -0.63
C PRO A 82 11.84 -4.76 -1.60
N LEU A 83 11.70 -5.84 -2.38
CA LEU A 83 10.59 -6.02 -3.32
C LEU A 83 9.23 -6.05 -2.61
N PHE A 84 9.16 -6.62 -1.40
CA PHE A 84 7.93 -6.67 -0.62
C PHE A 84 7.75 -5.42 0.23
N LEU A 85 8.79 -5.00 0.96
CA LEU A 85 8.65 -3.97 1.97
C LEU A 85 8.43 -2.58 1.36
N MET A 86 9.23 -2.20 0.36
CA MET A 86 9.23 -0.83 -0.17
C MET A 86 7.93 -0.47 -0.90
N PRO A 87 7.40 -1.30 -1.81
CA PRO A 87 6.10 -1.02 -2.44
C PRO A 87 4.96 -1.02 -1.42
N SER A 88 4.96 -1.93 -0.44
CA SER A 88 3.90 -2.03 0.57
C SER A 88 3.79 -0.78 1.44
N LEU A 89 4.94 -0.27 1.92
CA LEU A 89 4.97 0.95 2.71
C LEU A 89 4.59 2.17 1.87
N LEU A 90 5.07 2.26 0.64
CA LEU A 90 4.77 3.40 -0.21
C LEU A 90 3.30 3.42 -0.65
N LEU A 91 2.70 2.27 -0.97
CA LEU A 91 1.27 2.17 -1.27
C LEU A 91 0.42 2.67 -0.10
N ALA A 92 0.75 2.26 1.13
CA ALA A 92 0.06 2.72 2.32
C ALA A 92 0.25 4.22 2.56
N LEU A 93 1.48 4.72 2.40
CA LEU A 93 1.76 6.15 2.54
C LEU A 93 0.97 6.97 1.51
N ARG A 94 0.96 6.55 0.25
CA ARG A 94 0.18 7.18 -0.82
C ARG A 94 -1.31 7.15 -0.55
N ALA A 95 -1.84 6.03 -0.09
CA ALA A 95 -3.24 5.91 0.33
C ALA A 95 -3.62 6.93 1.41
N LEU A 96 -2.74 7.15 2.41
CA LEU A 96 -2.97 8.11 3.50
C LEU A 96 -2.83 9.57 3.05
N LEU A 97 -1.99 9.86 2.06
CA LEU A 97 -1.74 11.22 1.60
C LEU A 97 -2.72 11.70 0.53
N ASP A 98 -3.18 10.78 -0.33
CA ASP A 98 -3.90 11.14 -1.55
C ASP A 98 -5.43 11.05 -1.40
N TYR A 99 -5.96 10.32 -0.40
CA TYR A 99 -7.40 10.04 -0.30
C TYR A 99 -7.97 10.09 1.13
N ASP A 100 -9.14 10.70 1.27
CA ASP A 100 -9.94 10.70 2.51
C ASP A 100 -11.12 9.71 2.40
N ILE A 101 -11.07 8.62 3.17
CA ILE A 101 -12.10 7.56 3.16
C ILE A 101 -13.29 7.93 4.07
N LEU A 102 -14.52 7.76 3.57
CA LEU A 102 -15.74 7.99 4.35
C LEU A 102 -16.09 6.78 5.21
N GLU A 103 -16.00 5.57 4.65
CA GLU A 103 -16.48 4.34 5.27
C GLU A 103 -15.33 3.37 5.57
N TYR A 104 -14.63 3.61 6.68
CA TYR A 104 -13.55 2.73 7.14
C TYR A 104 -14.01 1.31 7.46
N ALA A 105 -15.28 1.12 7.85
CA ALA A 105 -15.82 -0.21 8.13
C ALA A 105 -15.77 -1.12 6.88
N SER A 106 -16.25 -0.63 5.74
CA SER A 106 -16.21 -1.32 4.45
C SER A 106 -14.77 -1.54 3.98
N LEU A 107 -13.88 -0.58 4.22
CA LEU A 107 -12.44 -0.73 3.93
C LEU A 107 -11.81 -1.90 4.68
N TRP A 108 -12.03 -1.99 6.00
CA TRP A 108 -11.44 -3.06 6.82
C TRP A 108 -11.93 -4.47 6.45
N GLN A 109 -13.13 -4.59 5.86
CA GLN A 109 -13.64 -5.85 5.31
C GLN A 109 -12.81 -6.36 4.12
N LEU A 110 -12.11 -5.49 3.38
CA LEU A 110 -11.17 -5.88 2.34
C LEU A 110 -9.73 -6.00 2.86
N VAL A 111 -9.32 -5.08 3.74
CA VAL A 111 -7.94 -5.05 4.25
C VAL A 111 -7.60 -6.27 5.09
N VAL A 112 -8.50 -6.71 5.98
CA VAL A 112 -8.21 -7.86 6.87
C VAL A 112 -8.05 -9.16 6.07
N PRO A 113 -8.98 -9.57 5.18
CA PRO A 113 -8.81 -10.76 4.35
C PRO A 113 -7.63 -10.65 3.38
N GLY A 114 -7.41 -9.47 2.78
CA GLY A 114 -6.29 -9.25 1.86
C GLY A 114 -4.93 -9.40 2.55
N ALA A 115 -4.76 -8.83 3.75
CA ALA A 115 -3.55 -8.99 4.55
C ALA A 115 -3.37 -10.44 5.01
N ALA A 116 -4.45 -11.10 5.44
CA ALA A 116 -4.40 -12.51 5.84
C ALA A 116 -4.01 -13.42 4.66
N LEU A 117 -4.53 -13.16 3.46
CA LEU A 117 -4.18 -13.90 2.24
C LEU A 117 -2.70 -13.71 1.88
N LEU A 118 -2.20 -12.47 1.86
CA LEU A 118 -0.80 -12.23 1.56
C LEU A 118 0.11 -12.86 2.63
N LEU A 119 -0.23 -12.72 3.91
CA LEU A 119 0.51 -13.35 5.01
C LEU A 119 0.57 -14.88 4.83
N LEU A 120 -0.55 -15.51 4.48
CA LEU A 120 -0.63 -16.95 4.21
C LEU A 120 0.28 -17.34 3.03
N LEU A 121 0.23 -16.59 1.92
CA LEU A 121 1.07 -16.84 0.75
C LEU A 121 2.56 -16.74 1.09
N LEU A 122 2.96 -15.69 1.81
CA LEU A 122 4.35 -15.50 2.24
C LEU A 122 4.79 -16.62 3.19
N ALA A 123 3.93 -17.05 4.11
CA ALA A 123 4.22 -18.16 5.03
C ALA A 123 4.34 -19.52 4.30
N MET A 124 3.45 -19.80 3.33
CA MET A 124 3.48 -21.03 2.54
C MET A 124 4.76 -21.16 1.71
N VAL A 125 5.20 -20.04 1.14
CA VAL A 125 6.35 -20.01 0.24
C VAL A 125 7.67 -20.01 1.04
N ASN A 126 7.67 -19.52 2.28
CA ASN A 126 8.80 -19.69 3.21
C ASN A 126 8.64 -20.97 4.06
N ARG A 127 9.11 -22.12 3.52
CA ARG A 127 9.04 -23.44 4.21
C ARG A 127 9.62 -23.47 5.62
N GLU A 128 10.54 -22.57 5.97
CA GLU A 128 11.13 -22.48 7.32
C GLU A 128 10.10 -22.08 8.41
N PHE A 129 9.03 -21.38 8.03
CA PHE A 129 7.91 -21.02 8.91
C PHE A 129 6.98 -22.21 9.18
N MET A 130 6.78 -23.07 8.16
CA MET A 130 5.82 -24.17 8.22
C MET A 130 6.41 -25.48 8.77
N VAL A 131 7.69 -25.77 8.50
CA VAL A 131 8.27 -27.12 8.70
C VAL A 131 9.43 -27.15 9.70
N GLY A 132 10.00 -25.99 10.05
CA GLY A 132 11.27 -25.94 10.80
C GLY A 132 11.20 -25.47 12.24
N GLY A 133 10.10 -24.83 12.69
CA GLY A 133 10.03 -24.17 14.00
C GLY A 133 11.09 -23.06 14.21
N ARG A 134 11.79 -22.67 13.14
CA ARG A 134 12.92 -21.72 13.16
C ARG A 134 12.47 -20.27 12.95
N ALA A 135 11.26 -20.05 12.48
CA ALA A 135 10.68 -18.73 12.39
C ALA A 135 10.31 -18.25 13.80
N GLY A 136 11.16 -17.39 14.36
CA GLY A 136 10.85 -16.71 15.60
C GLY A 136 9.70 -15.71 15.42
N TRP A 137 9.15 -15.25 16.54
CA TRP A 137 8.22 -14.12 16.61
C TRP A 137 8.61 -12.93 15.69
N PRO A 138 9.89 -12.50 15.60
CA PRO A 138 10.27 -11.36 14.76
C PRO A 138 9.95 -11.54 13.27
N SER A 139 10.10 -12.75 12.74
CA SER A 139 9.83 -13.02 11.33
C SER A 139 8.33 -12.93 11.02
N TRP A 140 7.46 -13.35 11.95
CA TRP A 140 6.01 -13.16 11.81
C TRP A 140 5.60 -11.69 11.87
N VAL A 141 6.22 -10.91 12.77
CA VAL A 141 6.00 -9.45 12.84
C VAL A 141 6.41 -8.79 11.52
N LEU A 142 7.54 -9.18 10.95
CA LEU A 142 8.01 -8.64 9.67
C LEU A 142 7.03 -8.94 8.52
N LEU A 143 6.54 -10.18 8.42
CA LEU A 143 5.55 -10.53 7.40
C LEU A 143 4.24 -9.78 7.58
N LEU A 144 3.78 -9.61 8.83
CA LEU A 144 2.59 -8.82 9.14
C LEU A 144 2.78 -7.34 8.76
N PHE A 145 3.98 -6.80 9.03
CA PHE A 145 4.36 -5.43 8.70
C PHE A 145 4.49 -5.20 7.19
N MET A 146 4.64 -6.25 6.38
CA MET A 146 4.50 -6.15 4.92
C MET A 146 3.04 -6.27 4.48
N ALA A 147 2.32 -7.25 5.05
CA ALA A 147 1.00 -7.60 4.58
C ALA A 147 -0.06 -6.53 4.87
N LEU A 148 -0.03 -5.91 6.05
CA LEU A 148 -1.00 -4.89 6.45
C LEU A 148 -0.88 -3.60 5.61
N PRO A 149 0.30 -2.95 5.50
CA PRO A 149 0.44 -1.76 4.66
C PRO A 149 0.15 -2.04 3.19
N TYR A 150 0.60 -3.20 2.68
CA TYR A 150 0.26 -3.62 1.32
C TYR A 150 -1.25 -3.68 1.10
N SER A 151 -1.97 -4.42 1.94
CA SER A 151 -3.40 -4.64 1.75
C SER A 151 -4.20 -3.36 1.93
N TYR A 152 -3.81 -2.50 2.88
CA TYR A 152 -4.42 -1.19 3.08
C TYR A 152 -4.20 -0.28 1.86
N GLY A 153 -2.94 -0.12 1.45
CA GLY A 153 -2.56 0.74 0.33
C GLY A 153 -3.19 0.27 -0.99
N ALA A 154 -3.16 -1.04 -1.25
CA ALA A 154 -3.79 -1.62 -2.43
C ALA A 154 -5.31 -1.41 -2.44
N ALA A 155 -6.00 -1.67 -1.31
CA ALA A 155 -7.46 -1.49 -1.23
C ALA A 155 -7.88 -0.04 -1.48
N VAL A 156 -7.23 0.93 -0.83
CA VAL A 156 -7.54 2.36 -1.00
C VAL A 156 -7.20 2.83 -2.41
N LEU A 157 -5.97 2.57 -2.88
CA LEU A 157 -5.52 3.10 -4.17
C LEU A 157 -6.28 2.46 -5.33
N LEU A 158 -6.55 1.16 -5.31
CA LEU A 158 -7.39 0.54 -6.34
C LEU A 158 -8.82 1.09 -6.29
N ASN A 159 -9.40 1.23 -5.09
CA ASN A 159 -10.75 1.75 -4.93
C ASN A 159 -10.90 3.17 -5.48
N CYS A 160 -9.95 4.06 -5.18
CA CYS A 160 -10.10 5.49 -5.49
C CYS A 160 -9.51 5.86 -6.86
N SER A 161 -8.38 5.27 -7.28
CA SER A 161 -7.73 5.66 -8.55
C SER A 161 -8.40 5.09 -9.79
N PHE A 162 -9.15 3.98 -9.65
CA PHE A 162 -9.93 3.36 -10.73
C PHE A 162 -11.43 3.68 -10.61
N ASP A 163 -11.80 4.61 -9.75
CA ASP A 163 -13.19 5.00 -9.56
C ASP A 163 -13.70 5.82 -10.76
N THR A 164 -14.70 5.27 -11.47
CA THR A 164 -15.44 5.95 -12.54
C THR A 164 -16.88 6.24 -12.16
N SER A 165 -17.23 6.15 -10.87
CA SER A 165 -18.58 6.40 -10.37
C SER A 165 -18.99 7.86 -10.54
N ALA A 166 -20.32 8.09 -10.59
CA ALA A 166 -20.87 9.42 -10.66
C ALA A 166 -20.56 10.20 -9.37
N VAL A 167 -19.97 11.39 -9.52
CA VAL A 167 -19.62 12.26 -8.40
C VAL A 167 -20.85 13.00 -7.91
N VAL A 168 -21.13 12.94 -6.60
CA VAL A 168 -22.20 13.73 -5.97
C VAL A 168 -21.58 14.86 -5.17
N VAL A 169 -21.90 16.11 -5.53
CA VAL A 169 -21.31 17.29 -4.91
C VAL A 169 -22.24 17.85 -3.83
N HIS A 170 -21.70 18.03 -2.63
CA HIS A 170 -22.41 18.59 -1.49
C HIS A 170 -21.75 19.89 -1.02
N PRO A 171 -22.52 20.96 -0.77
CA PRO A 171 -21.99 22.13 -0.08
C PRO A 171 -21.79 21.79 1.40
N ALA A 172 -20.61 22.10 1.94
CA ALA A 172 -20.30 22.03 3.36
C ALA A 172 -19.69 23.35 3.82
N ALA A 173 -20.05 23.81 5.03
CA ALA A 173 -19.47 25.02 5.61
C ALA A 173 -18.17 24.69 6.33
N VAL A 174 -17.18 25.58 6.24
CA VAL A 174 -15.91 25.44 6.95
C VAL A 174 -16.10 25.90 8.38
N VAL A 175 -16.14 24.96 9.32
CA VAL A 175 -16.30 25.25 10.76
C VAL A 175 -15.02 25.82 11.33
N ARG A 176 -13.88 25.21 10.99
CA ARG A 176 -12.57 25.60 11.50
C ARG A 176 -11.47 25.21 10.52
N LYS A 177 -10.34 25.92 10.59
CA LYS A 177 -9.10 25.55 9.92
C LYS A 177 -7.95 25.50 10.91
N TYR A 178 -7.04 24.54 10.75
CA TYR A 178 -5.85 24.40 11.59
C TYR A 178 -4.75 23.69 10.81
N THR A 179 -3.53 23.75 11.35
CA THR A 179 -2.36 23.08 10.78
C THR A 179 -1.85 22.05 11.78
N SER A 180 -1.32 20.92 11.31
CA SER A 180 -0.52 20.08 12.21
C SER A 180 0.73 20.87 12.62
N GLY A 181 1.06 20.86 13.91
CA GLY A 181 2.28 21.48 14.43
C GLY A 181 3.56 20.77 13.98
N ASP A 182 3.43 19.57 13.42
CA ASP A 182 4.54 18.70 13.05
C ASP A 182 5.02 18.92 11.62
N PHE A 183 6.28 18.51 11.36
CA PHE A 183 6.89 18.53 10.04
C PHE A 183 6.64 17.19 9.31
N PRO A 184 6.15 17.19 8.06
CA PRO A 184 5.72 18.35 7.28
C PRO A 184 4.35 18.89 7.73
N THR A 185 4.17 20.21 7.64
CA THR A 185 2.90 20.88 8.01
C THR A 185 1.76 20.42 7.11
N SER A 186 0.78 19.74 7.69
CA SER A 186 -0.47 19.40 7.03
C SER A 186 -1.52 20.49 7.28
N TYR A 187 -2.33 20.78 6.26
CA TYR A 187 -3.37 21.80 6.30
C TYR A 187 -4.73 21.12 6.37
N GLN A 188 -5.45 21.30 7.47
CA GLN A 188 -6.69 20.61 7.74
C GLN A 188 -7.86 21.60 7.85
N LEU A 189 -9.01 21.18 7.30
CA LEU A 189 -10.30 21.83 7.48
C LEU A 189 -11.23 20.93 8.25
N GLN A 190 -11.95 21.52 9.21
CA GLN A 190 -13.12 20.88 9.82
C GLN A 190 -14.36 21.40 9.10
N LEU A 191 -15.09 20.49 8.48
CA LEU A 191 -16.29 20.77 7.70
C LEU A 191 -17.54 20.45 8.52
N SER A 192 -18.60 21.23 8.30
CA SER A 192 -19.92 20.99 8.89
C SER A 192 -20.52 19.69 8.36
N PRO A 193 -21.48 19.07 9.07
CA PRO A 193 -22.18 17.90 8.57
C PRO A 193 -22.81 18.14 7.18
N TRP A 194 -22.83 17.11 6.35
CA TRP A 194 -23.46 17.10 5.02
C TRP A 194 -24.21 15.77 4.82
N PRO A 195 -25.04 15.59 3.77
CA PRO A 195 -25.96 14.46 3.67
C PRO A 195 -25.37 13.06 3.91
N GLN A 196 -24.15 12.77 3.45
CA GLN A 196 -23.46 11.48 3.68
C GLN A 196 -22.80 11.37 5.06
N ARG A 197 -22.59 12.49 5.76
CA ARG A 197 -22.07 12.57 7.13
C ARG A 197 -22.92 13.54 7.96
N PRO A 198 -24.18 13.18 8.29
CA PRO A 198 -25.16 14.12 8.85
C PRO A 198 -24.93 14.47 10.32
N THR A 199 -24.13 13.68 11.04
CA THR A 199 -23.99 13.78 12.51
C THR A 199 -22.59 14.22 12.95
N ALA A 200 -21.59 14.16 12.08
CA ALA A 200 -20.20 14.38 12.44
C ALA A 200 -19.58 15.48 11.60
N ASN A 201 -18.83 16.36 12.27
CA ASN A 201 -17.86 17.19 11.58
C ASN A 201 -16.82 16.27 10.94
N THR A 202 -16.38 16.62 9.73
CA THR A 202 -15.39 15.83 9.00
C THR A 202 -14.13 16.63 8.83
N GLU A 203 -13.01 16.00 9.14
CA GLU A 203 -11.68 16.55 8.87
C GLU A 203 -11.31 16.23 7.43
N ALA A 204 -10.83 17.22 6.71
CA ALA A 204 -10.38 17.09 5.34
C ALA A 204 -8.98 17.67 5.19
N THR A 205 -8.09 16.91 4.55
CA THR A 205 -6.74 17.39 4.24
C THR A 205 -6.76 18.15 2.92
N ILE A 206 -6.20 19.35 2.90
CA ILE A 206 -6.22 20.21 1.71
C ILE A 206 -4.83 20.72 1.37
N SER A 207 -4.66 21.19 0.13
CA SER A 207 -3.43 21.85 -0.27
C SER A 207 -3.25 23.20 0.44
N LYS A 208 -1.99 23.59 0.65
CA LYS A 208 -1.63 24.91 1.18
C LYS A 208 -2.31 26.06 0.43
N ARG A 209 -2.42 25.96 -0.89
CA ARG A 209 -3.03 26.97 -1.76
C ARG A 209 -4.50 27.18 -1.41
N VAL A 210 -5.25 26.08 -1.32
CA VAL A 210 -6.67 26.10 -0.96
C VAL A 210 -6.85 26.61 0.48
N TYR A 211 -5.97 26.21 1.40
CA TYR A 211 -6.03 26.63 2.80
C TYR A 211 -5.86 28.14 3.00
N GLN A 212 -4.99 28.75 2.20
CA GLN A 212 -4.74 30.20 2.24
C GLN A 212 -5.91 31.03 1.71
N GLN A 213 -6.75 30.44 0.86
CA GLN A 213 -7.88 31.13 0.22
C GLN A 213 -9.19 31.00 1.00
N ILE A 214 -9.28 30.03 1.93
CA ILE A 214 -10.51 29.72 2.65
C ILE A 214 -10.50 30.33 4.06
N VAL A 215 -11.66 30.87 4.45
CA VAL A 215 -11.93 31.41 5.79
C VAL A 215 -13.03 30.57 6.46
N PRO A 216 -12.98 30.35 7.79
CA PRO A 216 -14.11 29.75 8.51
C PRO A 216 -15.42 30.52 8.23
N GLY A 217 -16.49 29.80 7.93
CA GLY A 217 -17.76 30.32 7.45
C GLY A 217 -17.96 30.19 5.94
N ASP A 218 -16.89 30.02 5.16
CA ASP A 218 -17.01 29.79 3.71
C ASP A 218 -17.67 28.45 3.41
N SER A 219 -18.37 28.37 2.28
CA SER A 219 -18.92 27.11 1.75
C SER A 219 -17.98 26.51 0.71
N VAL A 220 -17.59 25.26 0.92
CA VAL A 220 -16.77 24.46 -0.01
C VAL A 220 -17.59 23.35 -0.63
N SER A 221 -17.16 22.89 -1.81
CA SER A 221 -17.78 21.75 -2.49
C SER A 221 -17.05 20.46 -2.09
N VAL A 222 -17.80 19.55 -1.47
CA VAL A 222 -17.34 18.20 -1.13
C VAL A 222 -17.83 17.26 -2.23
N ALA A 223 -16.90 16.72 -3.01
CA ALA A 223 -17.17 15.70 -4.01
C ALA A 223 -17.15 14.33 -3.32
N ALA A 224 -18.32 13.70 -3.21
CA ALA A 224 -18.47 12.34 -2.69
C ALA A 224 -18.48 11.33 -3.84
N HIS A 225 -17.74 10.24 -3.63
CA HIS A 225 -17.52 9.18 -4.59
C HIS A 225 -17.89 7.83 -3.98
N ALA A 226 -18.41 6.90 -4.81
CA ALA A 226 -18.82 5.58 -4.34
C ALA A 226 -17.63 4.61 -4.19
N GLY A 227 -16.52 4.84 -4.91
CA GLY A 227 -15.38 3.94 -4.95
C GLY A 227 -15.57 2.77 -5.93
N TYR A 228 -14.49 2.38 -6.60
CA TYR A 228 -14.47 1.23 -7.52
C TYR A 228 -14.79 -0.10 -6.81
N LEU A 229 -14.37 -0.23 -5.54
CA LEU A 229 -14.62 -1.41 -4.70
C LEU A 229 -15.83 -1.21 -3.76
N GLY A 230 -16.62 -0.16 -3.98
CA GLY A 230 -17.77 0.19 -3.13
C GLY A 230 -17.37 0.79 -1.77
N ILE A 231 -16.14 1.32 -1.66
CA ILE A 231 -15.70 2.05 -0.46
C ILE A 231 -15.84 3.55 -0.74
N SER A 232 -16.82 4.17 -0.10
CA SER A 232 -17.08 5.60 -0.24
C SER A 232 -15.88 6.44 0.20
N TRP A 233 -15.52 7.44 -0.60
CA TRP A 233 -14.45 8.40 -0.32
C TRP A 233 -14.85 9.81 -0.77
N PHE A 234 -14.12 10.83 -0.34
CA PHE A 234 -14.43 12.20 -0.72
C PHE A 234 -13.19 13.03 -1.03
N SER A 235 -13.40 14.12 -1.77
CA SER A 235 -12.40 15.15 -2.00
C SER A 235 -13.02 16.54 -1.82
N VAL A 236 -12.18 17.52 -1.44
CA VAL A 236 -12.61 18.90 -1.24
C VAL A 236 -12.03 19.77 -2.35
N GLY A 237 -12.91 20.42 -3.11
CA GLY A 237 -12.56 21.36 -4.17
C GLY A 237 -13.18 22.74 -3.94
N GLN A 238 -12.52 23.76 -4.47
CA GLN A 238 -13.17 25.06 -4.68
C GLN A 238 -14.00 25.00 -5.98
N ARG A 239 -15.16 25.66 -5.97
CA ARG A 239 -15.89 25.99 -7.20
C ARG A 239 -15.07 26.91 -8.09
#